data_AF-A0A0Q9K1S2-F1
#
_entry.id   AF-A0A0Q9K1S2-F1
#
_cell.length_a   1.000
_cell.length_b   1.000
_cell.length_c   1.000
_cell.angle_alpha   90.00
_cell.angle_beta   90.00
_cell.angle_gamma   90.00
#
_symmetry.space_group_name_H-M   'P 1'
#
loop_
_entity.id
_entity.type
_entity.pdbx_description
1 polymer ?
#
loop_
_entity_poly.entity_id
_entity_poly.type
_entity_poly.pdbx_seq_one_letter_code
_entity_poly.pdbx_strand_id
1 'polypeptide(L)'
;MNEIVNKFCIKTFGSTNLVTEIGKVTKVASRTIHVDWGMKKYVYQNKDFRWIPLTKEEVENKYPKSKFTEDSLKRALAFGLEIKGAQRLPE
;
A
#
# COMPACT_ATOMS: atom_id res chain seq x y z
N MET A 1 8.68 13.44 11.73
CA MET A 1 8.34 13.39 10.28
C MET A 1 9.14 12.36 9.46
N ASN A 2 9.89 11.44 10.10
CA ASN A 2 10.59 10.34 9.41
C ASN A 2 9.86 8.98 9.54
N GLU A 3 8.73 8.97 10.23
CA GLU A 3 8.02 7.75 10.65
C GLU A 3 7.23 7.08 9.53
N ILE A 4 7.17 7.69 8.35
CA ILE A 4 6.48 7.11 7.19
C ILE A 4 7.45 6.40 6.23
N VAL A 5 8.76 6.52 6.43
CA VAL A 5 9.76 5.75 5.67
C VAL A 5 9.55 4.26 5.94
N ASN A 6 9.63 3.42 4.91
CA ASN A 6 9.30 1.99 4.95
C ASN A 6 7.82 1.64 5.19
N LYS A 7 6.92 2.62 5.32
CA LYS A 7 5.47 2.35 5.30
C LYS A 7 4.97 2.13 3.88
N PHE A 8 3.83 1.47 3.78
CA PHE A 8 3.14 1.18 2.54
C PHE A 8 2.03 2.20 2.30
N CYS A 9 1.83 2.55 1.04
CA CYS A 9 0.75 3.41 0.58
C CYS A 9 -0.09 2.61 -0.38
N ILE A 10 -1.40 2.68 -0.22
CA ILE A 10 -2.33 1.95 -1.07
C ILE A 10 -3.13 2.93 -1.89
N LYS A 11 -3.22 2.67 -3.18
CA LYS A 11 -4.13 3.36 -4.08
C LYS A 11 -5.34 2.49 -4.32
N THR A 12 -6.48 3.01 -3.90
CA THR A 12 -7.79 2.40 -4.14
C THR A 12 -8.49 3.08 -5.30
N PHE A 13 -9.25 2.32 -6.08
CA PHE A 13 -10.02 2.83 -7.19
C PHE A 13 -11.53 2.77 -6.90
N GLY A 14 -12.19 3.91 -7.05
CA GLY A 14 -13.64 4.08 -6.91
C GLY A 14 -14.19 3.91 -5.49
N SER A 15 -15.53 3.96 -5.37
CA SER A 15 -16.27 3.79 -4.11
C SER A 15 -16.15 2.39 -3.50
N THR A 16 -15.62 1.43 -4.25
CA THR A 16 -15.52 0.02 -3.84
C THR A 16 -14.29 -0.25 -2.97
N ASN A 17 -13.41 0.73 -2.73
CA ASN A 17 -12.15 0.57 -1.98
C ASN A 17 -11.29 -0.60 -2.52
N LEU A 18 -11.30 -0.79 -3.84
CA LEU A 18 -10.55 -1.84 -4.51
C LEU A 18 -9.11 -1.39 -4.65
N VAL A 19 -8.17 -2.11 -4.07
CA VAL A 19 -6.74 -1.85 -4.12
C VAL A 19 -6.24 -2.16 -5.52
N THR A 20 -5.85 -1.11 -6.25
CA THR A 20 -5.34 -1.19 -7.62
C THR A 20 -3.85 -1.04 -7.71
N GLU A 21 -3.21 -0.34 -6.77
CA GLU A 21 -1.76 -0.25 -6.70
C GLU A 21 -1.29 -0.20 -5.25
N ILE A 22 -0.11 -0.77 -5.00
CA ILE A 22 0.60 -0.69 -3.72
C ILE A 22 1.94 -0.03 -3.97
N GLY A 23 2.23 0.98 -3.17
CA GLY A 23 3.48 1.71 -3.13
C GLY A 23 4.19 1.55 -1.79
N LYS A 24 5.50 1.64 -1.78
CA LYS A 24 6.31 1.66 -0.56
C LYS A 24 7.06 2.98 -0.47
N VAL A 25 6.96 3.65 0.66
CA VAL A 25 7.75 4.87 0.91
C VAL A 25 9.20 4.48 1.05
N THR A 26 10.02 4.88 0.08
CA THR A 26 11.46 4.55 0.06
C THR A 26 12.30 5.65 0.68
N LYS A 27 11.90 6.90 0.51
CA LYS A 27 12.65 8.06 1.02
C LYS A 27 11.71 9.20 1.34
N VAL A 28 11.92 9.84 2.47
CA VAL A 28 11.27 11.10 2.84
C VAL A 28 12.36 12.16 2.94
N ALA A 29 12.17 13.27 2.24
CA ALA A 29 12.97 14.47 2.37
C ALA A 29 12.09 15.58 2.97
N SER A 30 12.69 16.69 3.41
CA SER A 30 11.98 17.74 4.17
C SER A 30 10.72 18.27 3.50
N ARG A 31 10.63 18.23 2.17
CA ARG A 31 9.47 18.72 1.39
C ARG A 31 8.87 17.67 0.45
N THR A 32 9.48 16.50 0.29
CA THR A 32 9.06 15.50 -0.70
C THR A 32 9.08 14.09 -0.15
N ILE A 33 8.16 13.26 -0.63
CA ILE A 33 8.01 11.86 -0.24
C ILE A 33 8.12 11.02 -1.51
N HIS A 34 9.12 10.15 -1.54
CA HIS A 34 9.40 9.23 -2.63
C HIS A 34 8.69 7.92 -2.32
N VAL A 35 7.72 7.57 -3.16
CA VAL A 35 6.99 6.31 -3.09
C VAL A 35 7.34 5.49 -4.30
N ASP A 36 7.86 4.30 -4.04
CA ASP A 36 8.06 3.29 -5.04
C ASP A 36 6.76 2.53 -5.27
N TRP A 37 6.08 2.84 -6.37
CA TRP A 37 4.98 2.06 -6.88
C TRP A 37 5.52 1.07 -7.90
N GLY A 38 6.60 0.34 -7.61
CA GLY A 38 7.21 -0.77 -8.37
C GLY A 38 7.45 -0.57 -9.88
N MET A 39 6.40 -0.40 -10.68
CA MET A 39 6.50 0.03 -12.07
C MET A 39 7.04 1.45 -12.19
N LYS A 40 6.71 2.35 -11.25
CA LYS A 40 7.14 3.76 -11.28
C LYS A 40 7.42 4.29 -9.88
N LYS A 41 8.48 5.09 -9.77
CA LYS A 41 8.77 5.88 -8.56
C LYS A 41 8.11 7.24 -8.70
N TYR A 42 7.20 7.56 -7.79
CA TYR A 42 6.55 8.87 -7.73
C TYR A 42 7.10 9.68 -6.58
N VAL A 43 7.28 10.97 -6.82
CA VAL A 43 7.70 11.95 -5.81
C VAL A 43 6.53 12.86 -5.55
N TYR A 44 6.01 12.82 -4.33
CA TYR A 44 4.94 13.68 -3.85
C TYR A 44 5.52 14.82 -3.03
N GLN A 45 4.86 15.97 -3.03
CA GLN A 45 5.17 17.02 -2.06
C GLN A 45 4.50 16.68 -0.73
N ASN A 46 5.15 16.98 0.40
CA ASN A 46 4.66 16.65 1.73
C ASN A 46 3.24 17.21 1.98
N LYS A 47 2.99 18.46 1.55
CA LYS A 47 1.68 19.12 1.65
C LYS A 47 0.56 18.48 0.80
N ASP A 48 0.93 17.75 -0.27
CA ASP A 48 0.00 17.11 -1.21
C ASP A 48 -0.09 15.60 -0.99
N PHE A 49 0.61 15.08 0.02
CA PHE A 49 0.65 13.65 0.31
C PHE A 49 -0.62 13.22 1.03
N ARG A 50 -1.60 12.79 0.26
CA ARG A 50 -2.91 12.32 0.76
C ARG A 50 -2.96 10.82 1.04
N TRP A 51 -1.85 10.11 0.83
CA TRP A 51 -1.79 8.66 1.06
C TRP A 51 -1.64 8.36 2.53
N ILE A 52 -2.39 7.36 3.01
CA ILE A 52 -2.28 6.88 4.38
C ILE A 52 -1.11 5.88 4.43
N PRO A 53 -0.03 6.19 5.18
CA PRO A 53 1.10 5.28 5.31
C PRO A 53 0.77 4.21 6.35
N LEU A 54 0.63 2.97 5.88
CA LEU A 54 0.24 1.78 6.64
C LEU A 54 1.44 0.86 6.85
N THR A 55 1.49 0.13 7.96
CA THR A 55 2.47 -0.94 8.15
C THR A 55 2.04 -2.21 7.43
N LYS A 56 2.95 -3.21 7.34
CA LYS A 56 2.64 -4.52 6.75
C LYS A 56 1.35 -5.10 7.37
N GLU A 57 1.31 -5.13 8.70
CA GLU A 57 0.21 -5.66 9.50
C GLU A 57 -1.10 -4.90 9.28
N GLU A 58 -1.02 -3.56 9.18
CA GLU A 58 -2.21 -2.76 8.92
C GLU A 58 -2.78 -3.00 7.53
N VAL A 59 -1.93 -3.17 6.52
CA VAL A 59 -2.39 -3.50 5.16
C VAL A 59 -3.08 -4.86 5.15
N GLU A 60 -2.50 -5.85 5.83
CA GLU A 60 -3.02 -7.22 5.93
C GLU A 60 -4.36 -7.29 6.70
N ASN A 61 -4.51 -6.48 7.75
CA ASN A 61 -5.71 -6.46 8.57
C ASN A 61 -6.84 -5.61 7.94
N LYS A 62 -6.48 -4.45 7.38
CA LYS A 62 -7.43 -3.46 6.87
C LYS A 62 -7.99 -3.82 5.50
N TYR A 63 -7.24 -4.54 4.67
CA TYR A 63 -7.66 -4.89 3.32
C TYR A 63 -7.66 -6.41 3.13
N PRO A 64 -8.84 -7.04 2.97
CA PRO A 64 -8.92 -8.45 2.63
C PRO A 64 -8.50 -8.68 1.16
N LYS A 65 -7.98 -9.86 0.83
CA LYS A 65 -7.59 -10.27 -0.54
C LYS A 65 -8.63 -9.95 -1.60
N SER A 66 -9.93 -10.05 -1.27
CA SER A 66 -11.03 -9.75 -2.20
C SER A 66 -11.05 -8.29 -2.68
N LYS A 67 -10.37 -7.39 -1.96
CA LYS A 67 -10.21 -5.99 -2.38
C LYS A 67 -8.99 -5.77 -3.25
N PHE A 68 -8.07 -6.73 -3.40
CA PHE A 68 -6.89 -6.58 -4.24
C PHE A 68 -7.18 -7.09 -5.65
N THR A 69 -6.79 -6.31 -6.65
CA THR A 69 -6.67 -6.82 -8.02
C THR A 69 -5.51 -7.81 -8.10
N GLU A 70 -5.52 -8.71 -9.09
CA GLU A 70 -4.44 -9.68 -9.29
C GLU A 70 -3.05 -9.02 -9.37
N ASP A 71 -2.96 -7.87 -10.03
CA ASP A 71 -1.72 -7.10 -10.18
C ASP A 71 -1.24 -6.54 -8.84
N SER A 72 -2.16 -5.96 -8.05
CA SER A 72 -1.86 -5.49 -6.70
C SER A 72 -1.48 -6.61 -5.77
N LEU A 73 -2.13 -7.77 -5.88
CA LEU A 73 -1.87 -8.93 -5.03
C LEU A 73 -0.48 -9.50 -5.30
N LYS A 74 -0.12 -9.71 -6.57
CA LYS A 74 1.23 -10.15 -6.97
C LYS A 74 2.30 -9.24 -6.38
N ARG A 75 1.99 -7.95 -6.33
CA ARG A 75 2.90 -6.96 -5.78
C ARG A 75 2.93 -6.92 -4.26
N ALA A 76 1.78 -7.09 -3.61
CA ALA A 76 1.72 -7.25 -2.16
C ALA A 76 2.65 -8.40 -1.76
N LEU A 77 2.54 -9.53 -2.45
CA LEU A 77 3.39 -10.70 -2.28
C LEU A 77 4.87 -10.38 -2.55
N ALA A 78 5.18 -9.62 -3.60
CA ALA A 78 6.55 -9.17 -3.89
C ALA A 78 7.14 -8.26 -2.79
N PHE A 79 6.31 -7.51 -2.07
CA PHE A 79 6.71 -6.74 -0.90
C PHE A 79 6.75 -7.56 0.40
N GLY A 80 6.39 -8.85 0.34
CA GLY A 80 6.31 -9.74 1.48
C GLY A 80 5.06 -9.51 2.35
N LEU A 81 4.00 -8.88 1.81
CA LEU A 81 2.70 -8.77 2.45
C LEU A 81 1.93 -10.10 2.26
N GLU A 82 1.53 -10.73 3.35
CA GLU A 82 0.73 -11.94 3.35
C GLU A 82 -0.74 -11.55 3.48
N ILE A 83 -1.31 -11.08 2.36
CA ILE A 83 -2.73 -10.74 2.29
C ILE A 83 -3.55 -12.03 2.43
N LYS A 84 -3.90 -12.37 3.68
CA LYS A 84 -4.81 -13.47 4.00
C LYS A 84 -6.18 -13.08 3.48
N GLY A 85 -6.51 -13.61 2.30
CA GLY A 85 -7.88 -13.55 1.81
C GLY A 85 -8.73 -14.35 2.75
N ALA A 86 -9.80 -13.73 3.27
CA ALA A 86 -10.78 -14.33 4.16
C ALA A 86 -10.82 -15.84 3.96
N GLN A 87 -9.99 -16.54 4.73
CA GLN A 87 -10.01 -17.97 4.75
C GLN A 87 -11.24 -18.17 5.59
N ARG A 88 -12.37 -18.47 4.92
CA ARG A 88 -13.49 -19.08 5.63
C ARG A 88 -12.86 -20.23 6.38
N LEU A 89 -12.77 -20.07 7.70
CA LEU A 89 -12.53 -21.19 8.58
C LEU A 89 -13.63 -22.18 8.22
N PRO A 90 -13.32 -23.39 7.74
CA PRO A 90 -14.33 -24.42 7.67
C PRO A 90 -14.77 -24.67 9.11
N GLU A 91 -16.04 -24.41 9.39
CA GLU A 91 -16.73 -24.81 10.62
C GLU A 91 -16.81 -26.34 10.71
#